data_AF-A0A7K9AJA5-F1
#
_entry.id   AF-A0A7K9AJA5-F1
#
_cell.length_a   1.000
_cell.length_b   1.000
_cell.length_c   1.000
_cell.angle_alpha   90.00
_cell.angle_beta   90.00
_cell.angle_gamma   90.00
#
_symmetry.space_group_name_H-M   'P 1'
#
loop_
_entity.id
_entity.type
_entity.pdbx_description
1 polymer ?
#
loop_
_entity_poly.entity_id
_entity_poly.type
_entity_poly.pdbx_seq_one_letter_code
_entity_poly.pdbx_strand_id
1 'polypeptide(L)'
;MEQGNKMRTTATTTMNATSSRSHLVITLQFKQIFLDEAITKQSVINLVDLAGSERQKSSGSEKDRLKEGTRVNLSLTTLGNVISALAEVATGKKVLHIPYRDSVLTKLLQSALGGNSRTIMIAAVSPADICYEETLSTLRYAERTKKIRNKAVVNASPTEKLIRELKAENNKLLSRLAGLGNTGTLVADEKQLQCLLAENERWIQSIQVAWESRLEEARGEWEQQYAAVAQERRMMETFPYLLNINEDSQLSWVLKHFIQDGSCDVGQSTSNAIILKGLGILDKHATFTNADGKVTLTPQDKCKAIVNGVPITGKTKLQHLDRVILGSNSAFLYVGPPAERTDEDLSRYDYDFFQSELAAAEGFSVDKLGAASSKESRADPGILAVFHDYIKLMPLVAEVNQMSEELKKVGNASP
;
A
#
# COMPACT_ATOMS: atom_id res chain seq x y z
N MET A 1 1.55 7.18 -2.68
CA MET A 1 2.43 5.99 -2.67
C MET A 1 2.84 5.67 -1.24
N GLU A 2 3.55 6.57 -0.55
CA GLU A 2 4.00 6.38 0.85
C GLU A 2 2.88 5.95 1.82
N GLN A 3 1.72 6.63 1.79
CA GLN A 3 0.58 6.26 2.63
C GLN A 3 0.01 4.85 2.31
N GLY A 4 0.05 4.43 1.04
CA GLY A 4 -0.37 3.08 0.62
C GLY A 4 0.59 2.01 1.13
N ASN A 5 1.90 2.28 1.05
CA ASN A 5 2.91 1.41 1.67
C ASN A 5 2.73 1.39 3.19
N LYS A 6 2.29 2.49 3.83
CA LYS A 6 2.09 2.58 5.28
C LYS A 6 0.99 1.64 5.74
N MET A 7 -0.12 1.63 5.00
CA MET A 7 -1.22 0.69 5.20
C MET A 7 -0.82 -0.77 4.92
N ARG A 8 0.01 -1.02 3.89
CA ARG A 8 0.54 -2.36 3.59
C ARG A 8 1.44 -2.86 4.73
N THR A 9 2.28 -1.99 5.29
CA THR A 9 3.21 -2.31 6.38
C THR A 9 2.46 -2.67 7.67
N THR A 10 1.47 -1.88 8.08
CA THR A 10 0.71 -2.16 9.31
C THR A 10 -0.08 -3.48 9.25
N ALA A 11 -0.60 -3.84 8.08
CA ALA A 11 -1.31 -5.10 7.86
C ALA A 11 -0.41 -6.35 7.84
N THR A 12 0.91 -6.17 7.64
CA THR A 12 1.88 -7.28 7.50
C THR A 12 2.30 -7.90 8.85
N THR A 13 1.87 -7.34 9.98
CA THR A 13 2.24 -7.78 11.35
C THR A 13 1.65 -9.14 11.80
N THR A 14 1.21 -9.97 10.85
CA THR A 14 0.71 -11.34 11.10
C THR A 14 1.50 -12.35 10.26
N MET A 15 2.62 -12.81 10.82
CA MET A 15 3.24 -14.14 10.62
C MET A 15 3.72 -14.57 9.22
N ASN A 16 3.74 -13.72 8.19
CA ASN A 16 4.36 -14.04 6.90
C ASN A 16 4.86 -12.78 6.18
N ALA A 17 5.83 -12.94 5.26
CA ALA A 17 6.16 -11.94 4.22
C ALA A 17 4.92 -11.66 3.32
N THR A 18 4.03 -10.81 3.82
CA THR A 18 2.64 -10.64 3.34
C THR A 18 2.57 -9.79 2.07
N SER A 19 3.65 -9.10 1.68
CA SER A 19 3.68 -8.30 0.44
C SER A 19 3.48 -9.17 -0.81
N SER A 20 4.06 -10.37 -0.85
CA SER A 20 3.90 -11.32 -1.97
C SER A 20 2.45 -11.83 -2.15
N ARG A 21 1.61 -11.75 -1.11
CA ARG A 21 0.26 -12.34 -1.07
C ARG A 21 -0.88 -11.32 -1.05
N SER A 22 -0.56 -10.03 -1.13
CA SER A 22 -1.55 -8.95 -1.12
C SER A 22 -1.54 -8.16 -2.44
N HIS A 23 -2.68 -7.57 -2.79
CA HIS A 23 -2.80 -6.68 -3.95
C HIS A 23 -2.82 -5.23 -3.46
N LEU A 24 -2.06 -4.35 -4.10
CA LEU A 24 -2.09 -2.92 -3.85
C LEU A 24 -2.78 -2.22 -5.02
N VAL A 25 -3.83 -1.45 -4.71
CA VAL A 25 -4.55 -0.62 -5.69
C VAL A 25 -4.43 0.83 -5.26
N ILE A 26 -3.76 1.64 -6.07
CA ILE A 26 -3.68 3.09 -5.91
C ILE A 26 -4.57 3.73 -6.97
N THR A 27 -5.58 4.45 -6.52
CA THR A 27 -6.52 5.14 -7.40
C THR A 27 -6.27 6.64 -7.38
N LEU A 28 -5.85 7.21 -8.51
CA LEU A 28 -5.72 8.64 -8.72
C LEU A 28 -6.96 9.15 -9.44
N GLN A 29 -7.71 10.04 -8.80
CA GLN A 29 -8.84 10.71 -9.43
C GLN A 29 -8.39 12.09 -9.91
N PHE A 30 -8.46 12.31 -11.22
CA PHE A 30 -8.11 13.57 -11.86
C PHE A 30 -9.38 14.25 -12.38
N LYS A 31 -9.66 15.45 -11.89
CA LYS A 31 -10.82 16.25 -12.28
C LYS A 31 -10.32 17.54 -12.93
N GLN A 32 -10.60 17.70 -14.22
CA GLN A 32 -10.24 18.89 -14.98
C GLN A 32 -11.50 19.70 -15.28
N ILE A 33 -11.49 20.97 -14.88
CA ILE A 33 -12.60 21.90 -15.07
C ILE A 33 -12.17 22.87 -16.17
N PHE A 34 -12.91 22.87 -17.29
CA PHE A 34 -12.70 23.81 -18.39
C PHE A 34 -13.70 24.96 -18.24
N LEU A 35 -13.24 26.10 -17.71
CA LEU A 35 -14.07 27.27 -17.44
C LEU A 35 -14.71 27.84 -18.72
N ASP A 36 -13.98 27.83 -19.84
CA ASP A 36 -14.47 28.40 -21.11
C ASP A 36 -15.48 27.49 -21.82
N GLU A 37 -15.31 26.17 -21.69
CA GLU A 37 -16.14 25.17 -22.36
C GLU A 37 -17.32 24.69 -21.51
N ALA A 38 -17.34 25.04 -20.22
CA ALA A 38 -18.34 24.56 -19.27
C ALA A 38 -18.39 23.01 -19.26
N ILE A 39 -17.23 22.36 -19.29
CA ILE A 39 -17.11 20.90 -19.30
C ILE A 39 -16.17 20.50 -18.16
N THR A 40 -16.63 19.54 -17.35
CA THR A 40 -15.74 18.84 -16.42
C THR A 40 -15.38 17.48 -17.01
N LYS A 41 -14.09 17.24 -17.20
CA LYS A 41 -13.56 15.92 -17.55
C LYS A 41 -13.04 15.25 -16.29
N GLN A 42 -13.38 13.98 -16.11
CA GLN A 42 -12.88 13.19 -14.99
C GLN A 42 -12.15 11.95 -15.51
N SER A 43 -11.00 11.67 -14.92
CA SER A 43 -10.23 10.46 -15.16
C SER A 43 -10.00 9.76 -13.83
N VAL A 44 -10.07 8.43 -13.86
CA VAL A 44 -9.71 7.57 -12.73
C VAL A 44 -8.57 6.68 -13.22
N ILE A 45 -7.38 6.90 -12.68
CA ILE A 45 -6.18 6.14 -13.01
C ILE A 45 -5.94 5.15 -11.88
N ASN A 46 -6.03 3.86 -12.18
CA ASN A 46 -5.77 2.80 -11.21
C ASN A 46 -4.38 2.23 -11.50
N LEU A 47 -3.46 2.35 -10.54
CA LEU A 47 -2.18 1.67 -10.51
C LEU A 47 -2.34 0.44 -9.62
N VAL A 48 -2.16 -0.75 -10.20
CA VAL A 48 -2.45 -2.02 -9.54
C VAL A 48 -1.19 -2.86 -9.52
N ASP A 49 -0.71 -3.15 -8.32
CA ASP A 49 0.35 -4.11 -8.06
C ASP A 49 -0.28 -5.38 -7.51
N LEU A 50 -0.16 -6.47 -8.28
CA LEU A 50 -0.84 -7.72 -7.99
C LEU A 50 0.07 -8.61 -7.14
N ALA A 51 -0.55 -9.44 -6.30
CA ALA A 51 0.15 -10.51 -5.60
C ALA A 51 0.88 -11.44 -6.59
N GLY A 52 1.87 -12.17 -6.08
CA GLY A 52 2.66 -13.14 -6.84
C GLY A 52 1.78 -14.15 -7.58
N SER A 53 2.09 -14.39 -8.86
CA SER A 53 1.34 -15.32 -9.70
C SER A 53 1.77 -16.78 -9.53
N GLU A 54 2.81 -17.03 -8.74
CA GLU A 54 3.42 -18.33 -8.55
C GLU A 54 2.46 -19.33 -7.90
N ARG A 55 2.56 -20.59 -8.33
CA ARG A 55 1.82 -21.67 -7.71
C ARG A 55 2.56 -22.14 -6.47
N GLN A 56 1.88 -22.15 -5.33
CA GLN A 56 2.40 -22.79 -4.12
C GLN A 56 2.60 -24.29 -4.39
N LYS A 57 3.86 -24.77 -4.37
CA LYS A 57 4.15 -26.21 -4.43
C LYS A 57 3.64 -26.85 -3.13
N SER A 58 2.75 -27.84 -3.25
CA SER A 58 2.19 -28.56 -2.12
C SER A 58 3.27 -29.40 -1.42
N SER A 59 3.88 -28.88 -0.37
CA SER A 59 4.70 -29.68 0.54
C SER A 59 3.77 -30.51 1.45
N GLY A 60 3.40 -31.72 1.01
CA GLY A 60 3.17 -32.91 1.83
C GLY A 60 2.29 -32.92 3.10
N SER A 61 1.54 -31.87 3.48
CA SER A 61 0.61 -31.95 4.61
C SER A 61 -0.84 -31.67 4.20
N GLU A 62 -1.61 -32.75 4.17
CA GLU A 62 -2.97 -32.88 3.67
C GLU A 62 -4.00 -32.17 4.57
N LYS A 63 -4.91 -31.42 3.92
CA LYS A 63 -6.23 -30.92 4.35
C LYS A 63 -6.36 -29.49 4.92
N ASP A 64 -5.68 -29.06 5.98
CA ASP A 64 -5.95 -27.70 6.53
C ASP A 64 -5.15 -26.59 5.84
N ARG A 65 -3.89 -26.84 5.46
CA ARG A 65 -3.10 -25.92 4.61
C ARG A 65 -3.63 -25.83 3.18
N LEU A 66 -4.36 -26.85 2.72
CA LEU A 66 -4.97 -26.87 1.40
C LEU A 66 -6.12 -25.85 1.30
N LYS A 67 -6.92 -25.68 2.36
CA LYS A 67 -7.99 -24.66 2.41
C LYS A 67 -7.43 -23.23 2.48
N GLU A 68 -6.32 -23.05 3.19
CA GLU A 68 -5.62 -21.75 3.28
C GLU A 68 -4.92 -21.41 1.94
N GLY A 69 -4.20 -22.37 1.35
CA GLY A 69 -3.55 -22.21 0.02
C GLY A 69 -4.54 -21.96 -1.12
N THR A 70 -5.75 -22.53 -1.03
CA THR A 70 -6.85 -22.25 -1.99
C THR A 70 -7.41 -20.83 -1.84
N ARG A 71 -7.36 -20.23 -0.64
CA ARG A 71 -7.83 -18.86 -0.39
C ARG A 71 -6.84 -17.78 -0.83
N VAL A 72 -5.53 -18.02 -0.74
CA VAL A 72 -4.49 -17.02 -1.08
C VAL A 72 -4.55 -16.63 -2.56
N ASN A 73 -4.67 -17.60 -3.47
CA ASN A 73 -4.68 -17.34 -4.93
C ASN A 73 -6.08 -17.24 -5.54
N LEU A 74 -7.15 -17.18 -4.73
CA LEU A 74 -8.52 -17.09 -5.22
C LEU A 74 -8.72 -15.84 -6.09
N SER A 75 -8.20 -14.69 -5.65
CA SER A 75 -8.31 -13.42 -6.37
C SER A 75 -7.66 -13.45 -7.76
N LEU A 76 -6.44 -13.98 -7.88
CA LEU A 76 -5.72 -14.13 -9.16
C LEU A 76 -6.33 -15.21 -10.07
N THR A 77 -6.82 -16.30 -9.46
CA THR A 77 -7.53 -17.36 -10.19
C THR A 77 -8.81 -16.81 -10.80
N THR A 78 -9.61 -16.08 -10.02
CA THR A 78 -10.82 -15.40 -10.47
C THR A 78 -10.53 -14.36 -11.54
N LEU A 79 -9.44 -13.59 -11.39
CA LEU A 79 -8.97 -12.66 -12.43
C LEU A 79 -8.66 -13.39 -13.74
N GLY A 80 -8.01 -14.56 -13.66
CA GLY A 80 -7.73 -15.41 -14.81
C GLY A 80 -8.99 -15.95 -15.50
N ASN A 81 -10.03 -16.26 -14.72
CA ASN A 81 -11.33 -16.68 -15.24
C ASN A 81 -12.04 -15.54 -15.99
N VAL A 82 -12.04 -14.33 -15.41
CA VAL A 82 -12.58 -13.12 -16.07
C VAL A 82 -11.86 -12.84 -17.39
N ILE A 83 -10.53 -12.90 -17.39
CA ILE A 83 -9.72 -12.66 -18.60
C ILE A 83 -9.99 -13.73 -19.66
N SER A 84 -10.09 -15.00 -19.26
CA SER A 84 -10.39 -16.08 -20.19
C SER A 84 -11.78 -15.92 -20.81
N ALA A 85 -12.80 -15.62 -20.00
CA ALA A 85 -14.15 -15.35 -20.47
C ALA A 85 -14.20 -14.16 -21.45
N LEU A 86 -13.50 -13.06 -21.14
CA LEU A 86 -13.43 -11.89 -22.01
C LEU A 86 -12.68 -12.16 -23.33
N ALA A 87 -11.61 -12.94 -23.29
CA ALA A 87 -10.89 -13.35 -24.49
C ALA A 87 -11.76 -14.23 -25.41
N GLU A 88 -12.61 -15.10 -24.85
CA GLU A 88 -13.58 -15.88 -25.61
C GLU A 88 -14.65 -15.00 -26.27
N VAL A 89 -15.18 -14.01 -25.54
CA VAL A 89 -16.11 -13.02 -26.12
C VAL A 89 -15.46 -12.27 -27.29
N ALA A 90 -14.21 -11.85 -27.15
CA ALA A 90 -13.50 -11.13 -28.18
C ALA A 90 -13.19 -11.97 -29.44
N THR A 91 -13.17 -13.29 -29.32
CA THR A 91 -13.02 -14.23 -30.44
C THR A 91 -14.35 -14.67 -31.05
N GLY A 92 -15.47 -14.09 -30.61
CA GLY A 92 -16.80 -14.33 -31.15
C GLY A 92 -17.57 -15.50 -30.50
N LYS A 93 -17.03 -16.10 -29.43
CA LYS A 93 -17.78 -17.10 -28.65
C LYS A 93 -18.84 -16.42 -27.79
N LYS A 94 -20.00 -17.08 -27.69
CA LYS A 94 -21.10 -16.61 -26.85
C LYS A 94 -20.84 -17.01 -25.40
N VAL A 95 -20.39 -16.05 -24.59
CA VAL A 95 -20.26 -16.21 -23.13
C VAL A 95 -21.44 -15.50 -22.47
N LEU A 96 -22.18 -16.24 -21.64
CA LEU A 96 -23.40 -15.75 -20.98
C LEU A 96 -23.10 -14.83 -19.78
N HIS A 97 -22.00 -15.07 -19.07
CA HIS A 97 -21.70 -14.39 -17.82
C HIS A 97 -20.19 -14.24 -17.62
N ILE A 98 -19.76 -13.04 -17.21
CA ILE A 98 -18.37 -12.77 -16.83
C ILE A 98 -18.29 -12.68 -15.30
N PRO A 99 -17.47 -13.50 -14.62
CA PRO A 99 -17.48 -13.66 -13.17
C PRO A 99 -16.76 -12.54 -12.40
N TYR A 100 -17.10 -11.27 -12.65
CA TYR A 100 -16.49 -10.15 -11.91
C TYR A 100 -16.78 -10.21 -10.40
N ARG A 101 -17.90 -10.82 -10.00
CA ARG A 101 -18.38 -10.83 -8.62
C ARG A 101 -17.67 -11.83 -7.70
N ASP A 102 -16.92 -12.75 -8.29
CA ASP A 102 -16.32 -13.89 -7.58
C ASP A 102 -15.10 -13.47 -6.74
N SER A 103 -14.58 -12.25 -6.92
CA SER A 103 -13.57 -11.66 -6.04
C SER A 103 -13.72 -10.14 -5.92
N VAL A 104 -13.25 -9.57 -4.81
CA VAL A 104 -13.21 -8.11 -4.62
C VAL A 104 -12.33 -7.44 -5.67
N LEU A 105 -11.18 -8.05 -5.99
CA LEU A 105 -10.26 -7.57 -7.01
C LEU A 105 -10.94 -7.43 -8.38
N THR A 106 -11.63 -8.47 -8.84
CA THR A 106 -12.32 -8.45 -10.14
C THR A 106 -13.52 -7.50 -10.17
N LYS A 107 -14.17 -7.22 -9.03
CA LYS A 107 -15.18 -6.15 -8.93
C LYS A 107 -14.55 -4.77 -9.13
N LEU A 108 -13.43 -4.51 -8.45
CA LEU A 108 -12.71 -3.23 -8.55
C LEU A 108 -12.17 -3.00 -9.97
N LEU A 109 -11.68 -4.05 -10.62
CA LEU A 109 -11.08 -3.98 -11.95
C LEU A 109 -12.08 -4.17 -13.10
N GLN A 110 -13.38 -4.21 -12.82
CA GLN A 110 -14.41 -4.42 -13.84
C GLN A 110 -14.36 -3.37 -14.96
N SER A 111 -14.07 -2.10 -14.63
CA SER A 111 -13.92 -1.04 -15.63
C SER A 111 -12.67 -1.25 -16.52
N ALA A 112 -11.61 -1.82 -15.95
CA ALA A 112 -10.34 -2.09 -16.64
C ALA A 112 -10.40 -3.32 -17.57
N LEU A 113 -11.28 -4.29 -17.29
CA LEU A 113 -11.35 -5.54 -18.05
C LEU A 113 -12.66 -5.59 -18.83
N GLY A 114 -12.67 -5.15 -20.09
CA GLY A 114 -13.85 -5.15 -20.95
C GLY A 114 -14.80 -3.95 -20.76
N GLY A 115 -14.42 -2.98 -19.91
CA GLY A 115 -15.22 -1.80 -19.60
C GLY A 115 -14.73 -0.51 -20.24
N ASN A 116 -15.09 0.62 -19.60
CA ASN A 116 -14.63 1.96 -19.96
C ASN A 116 -13.29 2.29 -19.28
N SER A 117 -12.19 1.82 -19.88
CA SER A 117 -10.85 2.13 -19.40
C SER A 117 -9.82 1.91 -20.51
N ARG A 118 -8.73 2.70 -20.47
CA ARG A 118 -7.50 2.40 -21.21
C ARG A 118 -6.62 1.57 -20.30
N THR A 119 -6.47 0.30 -20.60
CA THR A 119 -5.82 -0.66 -19.71
C THR A 119 -4.52 -1.16 -20.30
N ILE A 120 -3.46 -1.11 -19.48
CA ILE A 120 -2.14 -1.61 -19.80
C ILE A 120 -1.84 -2.70 -18.77
N MET A 121 -1.44 -3.88 -19.24
CA MET A 121 -0.93 -4.95 -18.39
C MET A 121 0.58 -5.05 -18.60
N ILE A 122 1.34 -5.01 -17.50
CA ILE A 122 2.79 -5.26 -17.50
C ILE A 122 3.00 -6.68 -16.98
N ALA A 123 3.58 -7.54 -17.80
CA ALA A 123 3.95 -8.90 -17.42
C ALA A 123 5.42 -8.94 -17.00
N ALA A 124 5.69 -8.92 -15.70
CA ALA A 124 7.03 -9.08 -15.17
C ALA A 124 7.42 -10.56 -15.15
N VAL A 125 8.55 -10.90 -15.78
CA VAL A 125 9.05 -12.28 -15.88
C VAL A 125 10.53 -12.34 -15.55
N SER A 126 10.97 -13.48 -15.02
CA SER A 126 12.39 -13.75 -14.76
C SER A 126 13.02 -14.48 -15.94
N PRO A 127 14.23 -14.09 -16.38
CA PRO A 127 14.96 -14.80 -17.43
C PRO A 127 15.65 -16.08 -16.93
N ALA A 128 15.60 -16.37 -15.62
CA ALA A 128 16.30 -17.53 -15.05
C ALA A 128 15.60 -18.85 -15.39
N ASP A 129 16.40 -19.89 -15.70
CA ASP A 129 15.90 -21.22 -16.08
C ASP A 129 15.02 -21.86 -14.99
N ILE A 130 15.33 -21.63 -13.71
CA ILE A 130 14.55 -22.13 -12.57
C ILE A 130 13.10 -21.59 -12.56
N CYS A 131 12.86 -20.46 -13.23
CA CYS A 131 11.55 -19.80 -13.30
C CYS A 131 10.77 -20.16 -14.58
N TYR A 132 11.27 -21.06 -15.43
CA TYR A 132 10.72 -21.33 -16.77
C TYR A 132 9.19 -21.55 -16.78
N GLU A 133 8.66 -22.42 -15.91
CA GLU A 133 7.23 -22.75 -15.86
C GLU A 133 6.35 -21.56 -15.45
N GLU A 134 6.82 -20.74 -14.51
CA GLU A 134 6.11 -19.55 -14.05
C GLU A 134 6.16 -18.45 -15.12
N THR A 135 7.33 -18.24 -15.74
CA THR A 135 7.50 -17.32 -16.88
C THR A 135 6.56 -17.69 -18.04
N LEU A 136 6.50 -18.97 -18.42
CA LEU A 136 5.59 -19.45 -19.47
C LEU A 136 4.12 -19.23 -19.09
N SER A 137 3.76 -19.47 -17.83
CA SER A 137 2.40 -19.25 -17.32
C SER A 137 1.99 -17.78 -17.40
N THR A 138 2.87 -16.86 -16.99
CA THR A 138 2.68 -15.42 -17.08
C THR A 138 2.53 -14.94 -18.53
N LEU A 139 3.36 -15.44 -19.45
CA LEU A 139 3.27 -15.09 -20.87
C LEU A 139 1.95 -15.57 -21.51
N ARG A 140 1.50 -16.80 -21.21
CA ARG A 140 0.18 -17.30 -21.64
C ARG A 140 -0.97 -16.50 -21.05
N TYR A 141 -0.82 -16.00 -19.83
CA TYR A 141 -1.78 -15.09 -19.22
C TYR A 141 -1.86 -13.77 -20.00
N ALA A 142 -0.72 -13.14 -20.26
CA ALA A 142 -0.63 -11.90 -21.04
C ALA A 142 -1.17 -12.06 -22.47
N GLU A 143 -0.92 -13.20 -23.12
CA GLU A 143 -1.44 -13.52 -24.45
C GLU A 143 -2.98 -13.56 -24.49
N ARG A 144 -3.61 -14.09 -23.43
CA ARG A 144 -5.08 -14.05 -23.28
C ARG A 144 -5.58 -12.64 -23.00
N THR A 145 -4.93 -11.90 -22.10
CA THR A 145 -5.30 -10.51 -21.78
C THR A 145 -5.26 -9.62 -23.02
N LYS A 146 -4.28 -9.81 -23.90
CA LYS A 146 -4.14 -9.07 -25.17
C LYS A 146 -5.38 -9.18 -26.07
N LYS A 147 -6.16 -10.26 -25.96
CA LYS A 147 -7.37 -10.48 -26.78
C LYS A 147 -8.56 -9.62 -26.32
N ILE A 148 -8.54 -9.12 -25.09
CA ILE A 148 -9.63 -8.34 -24.51
C ILE A 148 -9.74 -6.98 -25.21
N ARG A 149 -10.97 -6.56 -25.52
CA ARG A 149 -11.27 -5.26 -26.12
C ARG A 149 -12.07 -4.40 -25.16
N ASN A 150 -11.48 -3.29 -24.72
CA ASN A 150 -12.17 -2.28 -23.92
C ASN A 150 -12.89 -1.26 -24.81
N LYS A 151 -13.91 -0.62 -24.26
CA LYS A 151 -14.66 0.48 -24.90
C LYS A 151 -14.42 1.76 -24.12
N ALA A 152 -13.23 2.35 -24.29
CA ALA A 152 -12.85 3.57 -23.60
C ALA A 152 -13.57 4.80 -24.21
N VAL A 153 -14.27 5.55 -23.37
CA VAL A 153 -15.01 6.78 -23.68
C VAL A 153 -14.56 7.86 -22.70
N VAL A 154 -14.47 9.11 -23.17
CA VAL A 154 -14.12 10.25 -22.31
C VAL A 154 -15.22 10.46 -21.28
N ASN A 155 -14.91 10.39 -19.98
CA ASN A 155 -15.86 10.75 -18.93
C ASN A 155 -15.93 12.27 -18.85
N ALA A 156 -16.78 12.86 -19.69
CA ALA A 156 -17.15 14.26 -19.61
C ALA A 156 -18.52 14.34 -18.95
N SER A 157 -18.61 15.07 -17.85
CA SER A 157 -19.89 15.49 -17.31
C SER A 157 -20.22 16.84 -17.93
N PRO A 158 -21.27 16.96 -18.75
CA PRO A 158 -21.72 18.22 -19.30
C PRO A 158 -22.51 18.99 -18.23
N THR A 159 -22.08 18.99 -16.96
CA THR A 159 -22.81 19.63 -15.86
C THR A 159 -23.05 21.10 -16.18
N GLU A 160 -22.03 21.77 -16.69
CA GLU A 160 -22.02 23.20 -16.94
C GLU A 160 -22.48 23.51 -18.39
N LYS A 161 -22.25 22.59 -19.35
CA LYS A 161 -22.90 22.60 -20.69
C LYS A 161 -24.42 22.47 -20.59
N LEU A 162 -24.93 21.58 -19.73
CA LEU A 162 -26.35 21.42 -19.43
C LEU A 162 -26.90 22.69 -18.76
N ILE A 163 -26.17 23.27 -17.80
CA ILE A 163 -26.51 24.59 -17.24
C ILE A 163 -26.56 25.65 -18.34
N ARG A 164 -25.61 25.68 -19.28
CA ARG A 164 -25.57 26.64 -20.39
C ARG A 164 -26.71 26.43 -21.37
N GLU A 165 -27.06 25.19 -21.70
CA GLU A 165 -28.19 24.83 -22.56
C GLU A 165 -29.51 25.22 -21.89
N LEU A 166 -29.69 24.90 -20.60
CA LEU A 166 -30.86 25.30 -19.82
C LEU A 166 -30.96 26.84 -19.70
N LYS A 167 -29.85 27.55 -19.50
CA LYS A 167 -29.83 29.03 -19.50
C LYS A 167 -30.16 29.62 -20.88
N ALA A 168 -29.66 29.02 -21.96
CA ALA A 168 -29.96 29.45 -23.32
C ALA A 168 -31.44 29.17 -23.68
N GLU A 169 -31.99 28.06 -23.22
CA GLU A 169 -33.41 27.74 -23.32
C GLU A 169 -34.25 28.75 -22.52
N ASN A 170 -33.84 29.09 -21.29
CA ASN A 170 -34.51 30.13 -20.50
C ASN A 170 -34.54 31.48 -21.22
N ASN A 171 -33.43 31.91 -21.84
CA ASN A 171 -33.41 33.15 -22.62
C ASN A 171 -34.37 33.12 -23.83
N LYS A 172 -34.52 31.95 -24.49
CA LYS A 172 -35.49 31.78 -25.59
C LYS A 172 -36.93 31.80 -25.07
N LEU A 173 -37.21 31.15 -23.95
CA LEU A 173 -38.54 31.14 -23.32
C LEU A 173 -38.93 32.56 -22.84
N LEU A 174 -38.00 33.31 -22.24
CA LEU A 174 -38.19 34.71 -21.86
C LEU A 174 -38.48 35.61 -23.08
N SER A 175 -37.76 35.40 -24.19
CA SER A 175 -37.99 36.15 -25.44
C SER A 175 -39.38 35.85 -26.03
N ARG A 176 -39.84 34.59 -25.95
CA ARG A 176 -41.19 34.19 -26.37
C ARG A 176 -42.27 34.82 -25.48
N LEU A 177 -42.07 34.82 -24.16
CA LEU A 177 -42.96 35.51 -23.21
C LEU A 177 -43.05 37.01 -23.49
N ALA A 178 -41.92 37.68 -23.76
CA ALA A 178 -41.88 39.09 -24.10
C ALA A 178 -42.63 39.41 -25.42
N GLY A 179 -42.59 38.49 -26.40
CA GLY A 179 -43.34 38.61 -27.65
C GLY A 179 -44.86 38.39 -27.51
N LEU A 180 -45.27 37.51 -26.59
CA LEU A 180 -46.68 37.20 -26.32
C LEU A 180 -47.46 38.37 -25.69
N GLY A 181 -46.79 39.29 -25.00
CA GLY A 181 -47.42 40.50 -24.46
C GLY A 181 -47.96 41.48 -25.52
N ASN A 182 -47.51 41.37 -26.77
CA ASN A 182 -47.90 42.26 -27.88
C ASN A 182 -48.96 41.67 -28.82
N THR A 183 -49.24 40.37 -28.74
CA THR A 183 -50.22 39.67 -29.56
C THR A 183 -51.15 38.94 -28.63
N GLY A 184 -52.42 39.33 -28.53
CA GLY A 184 -53.41 38.80 -27.57
C GLY A 184 -53.64 37.29 -27.67
N THR A 185 -52.68 36.52 -27.14
CA THR A 185 -52.59 35.06 -27.20
C THR A 185 -53.06 34.49 -25.86
N LEU A 186 -53.54 33.24 -25.89
CA LEU A 186 -54.24 32.59 -24.78
C LEU A 186 -53.37 32.48 -23.51
N VAL A 187 -53.92 32.89 -22.36
CA VAL A 187 -53.34 32.82 -21.01
C VAL A 187 -52.78 31.43 -20.63
N ALA A 188 -53.26 30.37 -21.29
CA ALA A 188 -52.80 28.99 -21.07
C ALA A 188 -51.36 28.76 -21.56
N ASP A 189 -50.98 29.32 -22.72
CA ASP A 189 -49.62 29.16 -23.28
C ASP A 189 -48.59 29.93 -22.46
N GLU A 190 -48.95 31.13 -21.99
CA GLU A 190 -48.10 31.95 -21.12
C GLU A 190 -47.78 31.23 -19.80
N LYS A 191 -48.80 30.63 -19.16
CA LYS A 191 -48.62 29.84 -17.94
C LYS A 191 -47.73 28.61 -18.16
N GLN A 192 -47.88 27.92 -19.28
CA GLN A 192 -47.06 26.74 -19.60
C GLN A 192 -45.58 27.11 -19.79
N LEU A 193 -45.30 28.23 -20.49
CA LEU A 193 -43.94 28.78 -20.65
C LEU A 193 -43.32 29.21 -19.31
N GLN A 194 -44.11 29.84 -18.43
CA GLN A 194 -43.66 30.22 -17.09
C GLN A 194 -43.35 29.00 -16.20
N CYS A 195 -44.18 27.95 -16.26
CA CYS A 195 -43.91 26.70 -15.54
C CYS A 195 -42.60 26.04 -15.99
N LEU A 196 -42.36 25.97 -17.31
CA LEU A 196 -41.14 25.37 -17.87
C LEU A 196 -39.87 26.17 -17.50
N LEU A 197 -39.95 27.50 -17.50
CA LEU A 197 -38.88 28.38 -17.01
C LEU A 197 -38.54 28.12 -15.54
N ALA A 198 -39.56 28.08 -14.67
CA ALA A 198 -39.39 27.82 -13.26
C ALA A 198 -38.81 26.42 -12.99
N GLU A 199 -39.17 25.42 -13.79
CA GLU A 199 -38.60 24.09 -13.72
C GLU A 199 -37.10 24.11 -14.11
N ASN A 200 -36.75 24.70 -15.26
CA ASN A 200 -35.36 24.82 -15.71
C ASN A 200 -34.48 25.59 -14.71
N GLU A 201 -34.99 26.66 -14.10
CA GLU A 201 -34.28 27.41 -13.05
C GLU A 201 -34.02 26.57 -11.81
N ARG A 202 -35.00 25.78 -11.36
CA ARG A 202 -34.81 24.83 -10.25
C ARG A 202 -33.75 23.78 -10.58
N TRP A 203 -33.75 23.25 -11.80
CA TRP A 203 -32.72 22.32 -12.27
C TRP A 203 -31.33 22.95 -12.22
N ILE A 204 -31.16 24.16 -12.78
CA ILE A 204 -29.88 24.89 -12.75
C ILE A 204 -29.40 25.09 -11.31
N GLN A 205 -30.28 25.57 -10.42
CA GLN A 205 -29.94 25.80 -9.01
C GLN A 205 -29.55 24.49 -8.32
N SER A 206 -30.29 23.41 -8.53
CA SER A 206 -29.99 22.10 -7.94
C SER A 206 -28.61 21.57 -8.35
N ILE A 207 -28.24 21.76 -9.63
CA ILE A 207 -26.96 21.34 -10.16
C ILE A 207 -25.82 22.20 -9.62
N GLN A 208 -26.02 23.52 -9.50
CA GLN A 208 -25.03 24.44 -8.94
C GLN A 208 -24.77 24.16 -7.45
N VAL A 209 -25.82 24.01 -6.65
CA VAL A 209 -25.70 23.67 -5.22
C VAL A 209 -24.99 22.32 -5.03
N ALA A 210 -25.35 21.32 -5.83
CA ALA A 210 -24.68 20.01 -5.77
C ALA A 210 -23.20 20.08 -6.17
N TRP A 211 -22.83 20.98 -7.08
CA TRP A 211 -21.45 21.20 -7.47
C TRP A 211 -20.64 21.90 -6.38
N GLU A 212 -21.19 22.97 -5.80
CA GLU A 212 -20.56 23.72 -4.71
C GLU A 212 -20.32 22.83 -3.49
N SER A 213 -21.32 22.01 -3.09
CA SER A 213 -21.15 21.02 -2.01
C SER A 213 -19.99 20.07 -2.28
N ARG A 214 -19.92 19.49 -3.49
CA ARG A 214 -18.83 18.57 -3.86
C ARG A 214 -17.47 19.25 -3.92
N LEU A 215 -17.42 20.53 -4.28
CA LEU A 215 -16.18 21.29 -4.31
C LEU A 215 -15.68 21.55 -2.89
N GLU A 216 -16.59 21.92 -1.99
CA GLU A 216 -16.27 22.16 -0.59
C GLU A 216 -15.83 20.87 0.13
N GLU A 217 -16.53 19.76 -0.10
CA GLU A 217 -16.12 18.43 0.37
C GLU A 217 -14.70 18.08 -0.10
N ALA A 218 -14.41 18.26 -1.40
CA ALA A 218 -13.09 17.98 -1.95
C ALA A 218 -11.99 18.90 -1.38
N ARG A 219 -12.31 20.18 -1.10
CA ARG A 219 -11.39 21.10 -0.41
C ARG A 219 -11.12 20.65 1.02
N GLY A 220 -12.18 20.31 1.77
CA GLY A 220 -12.06 19.84 3.14
C GLY A 220 -11.23 18.56 3.25
N GLU A 221 -11.46 17.59 2.36
CA GLU A 221 -10.64 16.37 2.29
C GLU A 221 -9.17 16.67 1.99
N TRP A 222 -8.90 17.58 1.03
CA TRP A 222 -7.54 17.99 0.69
C TRP A 222 -6.84 18.69 1.85
N GLU A 223 -7.52 19.62 2.53
CA GLU A 223 -6.99 20.34 3.68
C GLU A 223 -6.66 19.38 4.84
N GLN A 224 -7.53 18.41 5.10
CA GLN A 224 -7.27 17.38 6.11
C GLN A 224 -6.05 16.53 5.77
N GLN A 225 -5.93 16.08 4.52
CA GLN A 225 -4.76 15.31 4.07
C GLN A 225 -3.48 16.13 4.15
N TYR A 226 -3.52 17.40 3.72
CA TYR A 226 -2.40 18.32 3.79
C TYR A 226 -1.97 18.58 5.24
N ALA A 227 -2.94 18.80 6.14
CA ALA A 227 -2.69 19.01 7.56
C ALA A 227 -2.00 17.79 8.21
N ALA A 228 -2.41 16.57 7.86
CA ALA A 228 -1.79 15.35 8.37
C ALA A 228 -0.32 15.20 7.91
N VAL A 229 -0.04 15.49 6.63
CA VAL A 229 1.34 15.48 6.10
C VAL A 229 2.19 16.57 6.75
N ALA A 230 1.64 17.78 6.91
CA ALA A 230 2.32 18.89 7.58
C ALA A 230 2.60 18.57 9.05
N GLN A 231 1.66 17.92 9.75
CA GLN A 231 1.85 17.47 11.12
C GLN A 231 2.96 16.42 11.23
N GLU A 232 2.97 15.40 10.37
CA GLU A 232 4.04 14.37 10.37
C GLU A 232 5.41 15.03 10.15
N ARG A 233 5.51 15.97 9.19
CA ARG A 233 6.74 16.73 8.93
C ARG A 233 7.19 17.53 10.17
N ARG A 234 6.26 18.22 10.83
CA ARG A 234 6.54 18.96 12.07
C ARG A 234 7.02 18.04 13.19
N MET A 235 6.40 16.86 13.33
CA MET A 235 6.83 15.87 14.31
C MET A 235 8.23 15.36 14.02
N MET A 236 8.57 15.12 12.74
CA MET A 236 9.93 14.76 12.34
C MET A 236 10.92 15.85 12.73
N GLU A 237 10.60 17.13 12.53
CA GLU A 237 11.47 18.26 12.89
C GLU A 237 11.56 18.52 14.41
N THR A 238 10.73 17.88 15.23
CA THR A 238 10.67 18.16 16.68
C THR A 238 11.20 16.99 17.52
N PHE A 239 10.84 15.75 17.20
CA PHE A 239 11.06 14.59 18.07
C PHE A 239 12.01 13.57 17.44
N PRO A 240 12.75 12.80 18.25
CA PRO A 240 13.38 11.56 17.79
C PRO A 240 12.31 10.52 17.45
N TYR A 241 12.62 9.60 16.53
CA TYR A 241 11.66 8.61 16.07
C TYR A 241 12.33 7.33 15.56
N LEU A 242 11.57 6.25 15.49
CA LEU A 242 11.99 4.98 14.89
C LEU A 242 11.41 4.88 13.48
N LEU A 243 12.24 4.48 12.52
CA LEU A 243 11.87 4.11 11.17
C LEU A 243 11.88 2.59 11.04
N ASN A 244 10.80 1.99 10.55
CA ASN A 244 10.80 0.54 10.37
C ASN A 244 11.69 0.11 9.20
N ILE A 245 12.37 -1.01 9.35
CA ILE A 245 13.12 -1.69 8.29
C ILE A 245 12.49 -3.06 8.07
N ASN A 246 12.38 -3.47 6.82
CA ASN A 246 11.72 -4.69 6.42
C ASN A 246 12.50 -5.39 5.31
N GLU A 247 12.43 -6.72 5.27
CA GLU A 247 12.98 -7.54 4.19
C GLU A 247 12.48 -7.08 2.82
N ASP A 248 11.21 -6.67 2.72
CA ASP A 248 10.70 -5.95 1.55
C ASP A 248 11.12 -4.47 1.61
N SER A 249 12.04 -4.09 0.73
CA SER A 249 12.55 -2.73 0.63
C SER A 249 11.46 -1.67 0.39
N GLN A 250 10.33 -2.04 -0.23
CA GLN A 250 9.21 -1.12 -0.44
C GLN A 250 8.41 -0.83 0.84
N LEU A 251 8.53 -1.70 1.85
CA LEU A 251 7.90 -1.55 3.16
C LEU A 251 8.83 -0.90 4.20
N SER A 252 10.11 -0.77 3.89
CA SER A 252 11.08 -0.05 4.72
C SER A 252 10.85 1.47 4.67
N TRP A 253 11.18 2.16 5.76
CA TRP A 253 11.11 3.63 5.91
C TRP A 253 9.71 4.24 5.98
N VAL A 254 8.69 3.41 6.14
CA VAL A 254 7.30 3.84 5.96
C VAL A 254 6.62 4.23 7.29
N LEU A 255 6.80 3.41 8.31
CA LEU A 255 6.30 3.63 9.66
C LEU A 255 7.30 4.48 10.44
N LYS A 256 6.80 5.57 11.01
CA LYS A 256 7.51 6.48 11.90
C LYS A 256 6.88 6.40 13.28
N HIS A 257 7.63 5.93 14.27
CA HIS A 257 7.19 5.94 15.66
C HIS A 257 7.91 7.04 16.43
N PHE A 258 7.23 8.17 16.65
CA PHE A 258 7.79 9.31 17.37
C PHE A 258 7.90 9.02 18.86
N ILE A 259 9.07 9.33 19.43
CA ILE A 259 9.37 9.15 20.85
C ILE A 259 9.30 10.53 21.51
N GLN A 260 8.12 10.88 22.01
CA GLN A 260 7.91 12.11 22.77
C GLN A 260 8.56 12.03 24.15
N ASP A 261 8.68 13.17 24.82
CA ASP A 261 9.26 13.25 26.16
C ASP A 261 8.47 12.39 27.17
N GLY A 262 9.21 11.70 28.03
CA GLY A 262 8.65 10.71 28.95
C GLY A 262 8.91 9.27 28.52
N SER A 263 7.99 8.38 28.91
CA SER A 263 8.12 6.93 28.72
C SER A 263 7.19 6.44 27.62
N CYS A 264 7.75 5.70 26.67
CA CYS A 264 7.07 5.11 25.52
C CYS A 264 7.28 3.59 25.56
N ASP A 265 6.27 2.88 26.02
CA ASP A 265 6.30 1.41 26.10
C ASP A 265 6.03 0.79 24.72
N VAL A 266 6.74 -0.30 24.42
CA VAL A 266 6.62 -1.08 23.18
C VAL A 266 6.34 -2.55 23.49
N GLY A 267 5.39 -3.17 22.77
CA GLY A 267 5.05 -4.58 22.95
C GLY A 267 3.71 -4.97 22.29
N GLN A 268 3.23 -6.19 22.56
CA GLN A 268 2.00 -6.71 21.96
C GLN A 268 0.71 -6.10 22.52
N SER A 269 0.74 -5.67 23.79
CA SER A 269 -0.44 -5.12 24.46
C SER A 269 -0.92 -3.84 23.79
N THR A 270 -2.25 -3.67 23.71
CA THR A 270 -2.87 -2.43 23.24
C THR A 270 -2.68 -1.24 24.18
N SER A 271 -2.21 -1.49 25.41
CA SER A 271 -1.85 -0.43 26.37
C SER A 271 -0.52 0.25 26.06
N ASN A 272 0.27 -0.28 25.13
CA ASN A 272 1.57 0.29 24.76
C ASN A 272 1.42 1.46 23.80
N ALA A 273 2.40 2.37 23.84
CA ALA A 273 2.48 3.47 22.89
C ALA A 273 2.87 2.98 21.48
N ILE A 274 3.75 1.98 21.40
CA ILE A 274 4.11 1.33 20.14
C ILE A 274 3.64 -0.13 20.21
N ILE A 275 2.61 -0.46 19.42
CA ILE A 275 2.06 -1.80 19.36
C ILE A 275 2.83 -2.59 18.31
N LEU A 276 3.59 -3.60 18.75
CA LEU A 276 4.31 -4.53 17.88
C LEU A 276 3.75 -5.93 18.08
N LYS A 277 3.37 -6.57 16.97
CA LYS A 277 2.95 -7.96 16.96
C LYS A 277 3.96 -8.77 16.17
N GLY A 278 4.45 -9.85 16.76
CA GLY A 278 5.47 -10.69 16.16
C GLY A 278 6.01 -11.72 17.15
N LEU A 279 6.62 -12.77 16.62
CA LEU A 279 7.22 -13.84 17.40
C LEU A 279 8.32 -13.31 18.31
N GLY A 280 8.28 -13.69 19.59
CA GLY A 280 9.24 -13.23 20.59
C GLY A 280 9.04 -11.78 21.08
N ILE A 281 7.97 -11.09 20.67
CA ILE A 281 7.57 -9.82 21.29
C ILE A 281 6.75 -10.13 22.55
N LEU A 282 7.01 -9.42 23.66
CA LEU A 282 6.25 -9.60 24.91
C LEU A 282 5.10 -8.58 24.97
N ASP A 283 4.14 -8.79 25.87
CA ASP A 283 3.04 -7.83 26.12
C ASP A 283 3.58 -6.43 26.39
N LYS A 284 4.60 -6.32 27.24
CA LYS A 284 5.49 -5.17 27.35
C LYS A 284 6.90 -5.67 27.10
N HIS A 285 7.47 -5.34 25.96
CA HIS A 285 8.75 -5.87 25.49
C HIS A 285 9.92 -4.97 25.88
N ALA A 286 9.78 -3.65 25.70
CA ALA A 286 10.79 -2.69 26.12
C ALA A 286 10.14 -1.32 26.38
N THR A 287 10.93 -0.42 26.94
CA THR A 287 10.51 0.97 27.18
C THR A 287 11.56 1.91 26.60
N PHE A 288 11.14 2.80 25.71
CA PHE A 288 11.92 3.96 25.30
C PHE A 288 11.64 5.09 26.28
N THR A 289 12.68 5.70 26.83
CA THR A 289 12.56 6.89 27.66
C THR A 289 13.26 8.03 26.98
N ASN A 290 12.56 9.12 26.71
CA ASN A 290 13.12 10.35 26.18
C ASN A 290 13.15 11.41 27.29
N ALA A 291 14.33 11.90 27.62
CA ALA A 291 14.53 13.04 28.51
C ALA A 291 15.34 14.11 27.76
N ASP A 292 14.69 15.19 27.38
CA ASP A 292 15.28 16.33 26.65
C ASP A 292 16.05 15.90 25.38
N GLY A 293 15.44 15.04 24.56
CA GLY A 293 16.02 14.51 23.33
C GLY A 293 17.01 13.35 23.52
N LYS A 294 17.37 13.01 24.76
CA LYS A 294 18.23 11.85 25.06
C LYS A 294 17.38 10.60 25.24
N VAL A 295 17.34 9.76 24.20
CA VAL A 295 16.56 8.52 24.22
C VAL A 295 17.38 7.37 24.78
N THR A 296 16.78 6.61 25.69
CA THR A 296 17.32 5.35 26.22
C THR A 296 16.34 4.22 26.02
N LEU A 297 16.82 3.04 25.62
CA LEU A 297 16.05 1.81 25.51
C LEU A 297 16.30 0.93 26.72
N THR A 298 15.23 0.52 27.39
CA THR A 298 15.29 -0.42 28.53
C THR A 298 14.50 -1.68 28.17
N PRO A 299 15.18 -2.82 27.92
CA PRO A 299 14.51 -4.09 27.69
C PRO A 299 13.81 -4.61 28.95
N GLN A 300 12.71 -5.36 28.80
CA GLN A 300 12.12 -6.13 29.89
C GLN A 300 12.86 -7.45 30.10
N ASP A 301 12.65 -8.05 31.27
CA ASP A 301 13.26 -9.33 31.62
C ASP A 301 12.95 -10.41 30.57
N LYS A 302 14.00 -11.08 30.10
CA LYS A 302 13.94 -12.19 29.12
C LYS A 302 13.43 -11.79 27.73
N CYS A 303 13.41 -10.50 27.40
CA CYS A 303 13.12 -10.05 26.04
C CYS A 303 14.39 -10.08 25.15
N LYS A 304 14.20 -10.24 23.85
CA LYS A 304 15.27 -10.11 22.84
C LYS A 304 15.26 -8.68 22.31
N ALA A 305 16.21 -7.87 22.77
CA ALA A 305 16.47 -6.54 22.23
C ALA A 305 17.94 -6.44 21.81
N ILE A 306 18.17 -5.95 20.60
CA ILE A 306 19.50 -5.84 20.00
C ILE A 306 19.69 -4.39 19.56
N VAL A 307 20.86 -3.84 19.86
CA VAL A 307 21.29 -2.52 19.37
C VAL A 307 22.63 -2.69 18.67
N ASN A 308 22.69 -2.29 17.41
CA ASN A 308 23.89 -2.36 16.57
C ASN A 308 24.50 -3.78 16.51
N GLY A 309 23.66 -4.79 16.32
CA GLY A 309 24.04 -6.21 16.30
C GLY A 309 24.31 -6.84 17.67
N VAL A 310 24.36 -6.07 18.76
CA VAL A 310 24.69 -6.57 20.11
C VAL A 310 23.44 -6.68 20.98
N PRO A 311 23.17 -7.84 21.62
CA PRO A 311 22.04 -7.99 22.53
C PRO A 311 22.24 -7.14 23.79
N ILE A 312 21.18 -6.44 24.20
CA ILE A 312 21.18 -5.61 25.40
C ILE A 312 20.33 -6.23 26.50
N THR A 313 20.79 -6.15 27.75
CA THR A 313 20.07 -6.63 28.94
C THR A 313 19.72 -5.51 29.92
N GLY A 314 20.29 -4.32 29.72
CA GLY A 314 20.10 -3.17 30.60
C GLY A 314 19.81 -1.89 29.83
N LYS A 315 19.57 -0.81 30.59
CA LYS A 315 19.31 0.52 30.04
C LYS A 315 20.46 0.98 29.15
N THR A 316 20.17 1.18 27.87
CA THR A 316 21.16 1.54 26.85
C THR A 316 20.78 2.89 26.23
N LYS A 317 21.73 3.82 26.13
CA LYS A 317 21.51 5.12 25.46
C LYS A 317 21.61 4.91 23.94
N LEU A 318 20.62 5.42 23.22
CA LEU A 318 20.62 5.39 21.75
C LEU A 318 21.30 6.65 21.19
N GLN A 319 21.96 6.47 20.05
CA GLN A 319 22.59 7.52 19.23
C GLN A 319 21.95 7.53 17.85
N HIS A 320 21.95 8.69 17.19
CA HIS A 320 21.43 8.80 15.82
C HIS A 320 22.01 7.70 14.91
N LEU A 321 21.12 7.03 14.16
CA LEU A 321 21.40 5.91 13.26
C LEU A 321 21.68 4.57 13.95
N ASP A 322 21.35 4.42 15.24
CA ASP A 322 21.39 3.10 15.88
C ASP A 322 20.36 2.14 15.26
N ARG A 323 20.79 0.90 15.00
CA ARG A 323 19.96 -0.18 14.49
C ARG A 323 19.37 -0.92 15.68
N VAL A 324 18.06 -0.86 15.85
CA VAL A 324 17.33 -1.48 16.95
C VAL A 324 16.52 -2.65 16.41
N ILE A 325 16.73 -3.86 16.94
CA ILE A 325 15.91 -5.03 16.65
C ILE A 325 15.20 -5.46 17.92
N LEU A 326 13.88 -5.58 17.86
CA LEU A 326 13.04 -6.06 18.96
C LEU A 326 12.40 -7.40 18.56
N GLY A 327 12.40 -8.34 19.49
CA GLY A 327 11.91 -9.70 19.25
C GLY A 327 12.75 -10.43 18.19
N SER A 328 12.08 -11.13 17.28
CA SER A 328 12.78 -11.93 16.25
C SER A 328 13.08 -11.16 14.98
N ASN A 329 12.18 -10.25 14.55
CA ASN A 329 12.24 -9.65 13.21
C ASN A 329 11.75 -8.18 13.16
N SER A 330 11.47 -7.52 14.29
CA SER A 330 11.05 -6.12 14.27
C SER A 330 12.26 -5.20 14.27
N ALA A 331 12.76 -4.88 13.07
CA ALA A 331 13.91 -4.02 12.85
C ALA A 331 13.51 -2.55 12.68
N PHE A 332 14.27 -1.66 13.31
CA PHE A 332 14.08 -0.22 13.27
C PHE A 332 15.41 0.52 13.18
N LEU A 333 15.48 1.57 12.36
CA LEU A 333 16.52 2.57 12.45
C LEU A 333 16.06 3.68 13.41
N TYR A 334 16.86 3.98 14.42
CA TYR A 334 16.60 5.09 15.33
C TYR A 334 17.14 6.41 14.76
N VAL A 335 16.24 7.36 14.57
CA VAL A 335 16.56 8.73 14.18
C VAL A 335 16.54 9.61 15.41
N GLY A 336 17.73 10.01 15.85
CA GLY A 336 17.97 10.94 16.95
C GLY A 336 17.27 12.31 16.84
N PRO A 337 17.40 13.15 17.89
CA PRO A 337 16.84 14.49 17.91
C PRO A 337 17.41 15.35 16.77
N PRO A 338 16.69 16.39 16.32
CA PRO A 338 17.11 17.22 15.17
C PRO A 338 18.55 17.73 15.23
N ALA A 339 19.06 18.04 16.43
CA ALA A 339 20.42 18.53 16.63
C ALA A 339 21.53 17.50 16.34
N GLU A 340 21.22 16.20 16.35
CA GLU A 340 22.18 15.12 16.11
C GLU A 340 22.13 14.59 14.66
N ARG A 341 21.20 15.08 13.83
CA ARG A 341 20.99 14.54 12.49
C ARG A 341 22.01 15.08 11.51
N THR A 342 22.59 14.19 10.73
CA THR A 342 23.50 14.50 9.63
C THR A 342 22.77 14.36 8.30
N ASP A 343 23.36 14.89 7.22
CA ASP A 343 22.86 14.72 5.84
C ASP A 343 23.23 13.33 5.27
N GLU A 344 23.23 12.31 6.13
CA GLU A 344 23.59 10.95 5.77
C GLU A 344 22.46 10.26 5.01
N ASP A 345 22.86 9.47 4.02
CA ASP A 345 21.94 8.69 3.21
C ASP A 345 21.41 7.50 4.00
N LEU A 346 20.19 7.66 4.52
CA LEU A 346 19.49 6.64 5.29
C LEU A 346 19.27 5.34 4.50
N SER A 347 19.26 5.39 3.16
CA SER A 347 18.99 4.22 2.32
C SER A 347 20.06 3.13 2.44
N ARG A 348 21.23 3.47 2.99
CA ARG A 348 22.32 2.51 3.28
C ARG A 348 21.99 1.53 4.40
N TYR A 349 21.02 1.86 5.25
CA TYR A 349 20.62 1.05 6.40
C TYR A 349 19.42 0.14 6.04
N ASP A 350 19.58 -0.65 4.98
CA ASP A 350 18.55 -1.60 4.56
C ASP A 350 18.55 -2.88 5.43
N TYR A 351 17.61 -3.79 5.15
CA TYR A 351 17.48 -5.02 5.92
C TYR A 351 18.73 -5.90 5.82
N ASP A 352 19.35 -5.98 4.65
CA ASP A 352 20.57 -6.77 4.43
C ASP A 352 21.75 -6.22 5.24
N PHE A 353 21.84 -4.89 5.40
CA PHE A 353 22.81 -4.26 6.29
C PHE A 353 22.60 -4.70 7.75
N PHE A 354 21.35 -4.69 8.24
CA PHE A 354 21.03 -5.14 9.59
C PHE A 354 21.39 -6.62 9.80
N GLN A 355 21.10 -7.49 8.83
CA GLN A 355 21.45 -8.91 8.92
C GLN A 355 22.96 -9.12 8.87
N SER A 356 23.67 -8.36 8.04
CA SER A 356 25.14 -8.41 7.95
C SER A 356 25.81 -7.99 9.26
N GLU A 357 25.28 -6.96 9.91
CA GLU A 357 25.76 -6.51 11.21
C GLU A 357 25.53 -7.55 12.31
N LEU A 358 24.35 -8.18 12.32
CA LEU A 358 24.02 -9.24 13.28
C LEU A 358 24.91 -10.47 13.06
N ALA A 359 25.14 -10.88 11.81
CA ALA A 359 26.08 -11.94 11.46
C ALA A 359 27.51 -11.62 11.93
N ALA A 360 27.97 -10.38 11.73
CA ALA A 360 29.29 -9.94 12.16
C ALA A 360 29.45 -10.00 13.69
N ALA A 361 28.40 -9.67 14.45
CA ALA A 361 28.37 -9.79 15.91
C ALA A 361 28.42 -11.25 16.39
N GLU A 362 27.83 -12.19 15.66
CA GLU A 362 27.99 -13.64 15.87
C GLU A 362 29.36 -14.17 15.42
N GLY A 363 30.19 -13.30 14.82
CA GLY A 363 31.54 -13.61 14.40
C GLY A 363 31.66 -14.06 12.94
N PHE A 364 30.59 -13.95 12.15
CA PHE A 364 30.55 -14.31 10.74
C PHE A 364 30.59 -13.04 9.87
N SER A 365 31.73 -12.74 9.25
CA SER A 365 31.89 -11.57 8.36
C SER A 365 32.64 -11.93 7.09
N VAL A 366 32.43 -11.16 6.02
CA VAL A 366 33.12 -11.33 4.74
C VAL A 366 34.64 -11.33 4.92
N ASP A 367 35.18 -10.43 5.76
CA ASP A 367 36.62 -10.35 6.03
C ASP A 367 37.16 -11.59 6.75
N LYS A 368 36.39 -12.16 7.70
CA LYS A 368 36.77 -13.38 8.41
C LYS A 368 36.73 -14.62 7.52
N LEU A 369 35.77 -14.67 6.59
CA LEU A 369 35.67 -15.75 5.60
C LEU A 369 36.77 -15.63 4.53
N GLY A 370 37.08 -14.41 4.09
CA GLY A 370 38.12 -14.09 3.10
C GLY A 370 39.56 -14.22 3.62
N ALA A 371 39.78 -14.09 4.93
CA ALA A 371 41.11 -14.24 5.53
C ALA A 371 41.73 -15.64 5.34
N ALA A 372 40.94 -16.66 5.00
CA ALA A 372 41.43 -17.99 4.64
C ALA A 372 42.01 -18.06 3.21
N SER A 373 41.69 -17.09 2.34
CA SER A 373 42.10 -17.09 0.92
C SER A 373 42.56 -15.71 0.43
N SER A 374 43.88 -15.50 0.53
CA SER A 374 44.70 -14.60 -0.31
C SER A 374 44.72 -13.08 -0.06
N LYS A 375 45.86 -12.49 -0.44
CA LYS A 375 46.36 -11.12 -0.20
C LYS A 375 45.75 -10.03 -1.11
N GLU A 376 44.53 -10.19 -1.59
CA GLU A 376 43.90 -9.19 -2.47
C GLU A 376 42.73 -8.47 -1.77
N SER A 377 42.69 -7.15 -1.94
CA SER A 377 41.78 -6.19 -1.30
C SER A 377 40.29 -6.33 -1.72
N ARG A 378 39.90 -7.38 -2.45
CA ARG A 378 38.52 -7.64 -2.86
C ARG A 378 38.14 -9.07 -2.49
N ALA A 379 37.06 -9.20 -1.70
CA ALA A 379 36.53 -10.50 -1.31
C ALA A 379 36.16 -11.34 -2.55
N ASP A 380 36.51 -12.62 -2.51
CA ASP A 380 36.16 -13.61 -3.54
C ASP A 380 34.63 -13.63 -3.78
N PRO A 381 34.15 -13.52 -5.02
CA PRO A 381 32.73 -13.65 -5.37
C PRO A 381 32.04 -14.88 -4.75
N GLY A 382 32.75 -16.01 -4.61
CA GLY A 382 32.21 -17.21 -3.97
C GLY A 382 31.96 -17.02 -2.47
N ILE A 383 32.84 -16.30 -1.77
CA ILE A 383 32.70 -15.97 -0.35
C ILE A 383 31.56 -14.98 -0.13
N LEU A 384 31.43 -14.00 -1.02
CA LEU A 384 30.31 -13.05 -0.99
C LEU A 384 28.97 -13.75 -1.20
N ALA A 385 28.88 -14.73 -2.10
CA ALA A 385 27.67 -15.51 -2.31
C ALA A 385 27.29 -16.33 -1.05
N VAL A 386 28.26 -17.02 -0.44
CA VAL A 386 28.03 -17.78 0.80
C VAL A 386 27.61 -16.86 1.95
N PHE A 387 28.24 -15.70 2.08
CA PHE A 387 27.86 -14.72 3.09
C PHE A 387 26.43 -14.21 2.88
N HIS A 388 26.07 -13.91 1.63
CA HIS A 388 24.73 -13.47 1.27
C HIS A 388 23.66 -14.57 1.51
N ASP A 389 23.99 -15.84 1.27
CA ASP A 389 23.09 -16.96 1.60
C ASP A 389 22.93 -17.12 3.12
N TYR A 390 24.01 -16.92 3.89
CA TYR A 390 23.97 -16.97 5.36
C TYR A 390 23.05 -15.90 5.94
N ILE A 391 23.22 -14.63 5.55
CA ILE A 391 22.42 -13.51 6.08
C ILE A 391 20.93 -13.68 5.77
N LYS A 392 20.57 -14.37 4.68
CA LYS A 392 19.18 -14.71 4.34
C LYS A 392 18.61 -15.87 5.15
N LEU A 393 19.44 -16.85 5.51
CA LEU A 393 19.02 -18.03 6.28
C LEU A 393 18.91 -17.76 7.78
N MET A 394 19.79 -16.90 8.31
CA MET A 394 19.87 -16.60 9.73
C MET A 394 18.53 -16.15 10.37
N PRO A 395 17.78 -15.17 9.81
CA PRO A 395 16.49 -14.76 10.36
C PRO A 395 15.44 -15.88 10.31
N LEU A 396 15.46 -16.73 9.26
CA LEU A 396 14.55 -17.88 9.15
C LEU A 396 14.81 -18.92 10.25
N VAL A 397 16.08 -19.20 10.55
CA VAL A 397 16.47 -20.12 11.63
C VAL A 397 16.08 -19.54 12.99
N ALA A 398 16.32 -18.26 13.21
CA ALA A 398 15.93 -17.57 14.44
C ALA A 398 14.40 -17.62 14.66
N GLU A 399 13.63 -17.42 13.58
CA GLU A 399 12.17 -17.49 13.62
C GLU A 399 11.67 -18.91 13.95
N VAL A 400 12.23 -19.95 13.30
CA VAL A 400 11.88 -21.36 13.59
C VAL A 400 12.19 -21.72 15.04
N ASN A 401 13.34 -21.28 15.56
CA ASN A 401 13.70 -21.50 16.96
C ASN A 401 12.70 -20.81 17.91
N GLN A 402 12.30 -19.57 17.59
CA GLN A 402 11.30 -18.85 18.37
C GLN A 402 9.93 -19.53 18.34
N MET A 403 9.48 -19.99 17.16
CA MET A 403 8.24 -20.77 17.04
C MET A 403 8.30 -22.04 17.89
N SER A 404 9.44 -22.75 17.92
CA SER A 404 9.60 -23.94 18.76
C SER A 404 9.48 -23.62 20.25
N GLU A 405 10.07 -22.52 20.72
CA GLU A 405 9.94 -22.08 22.11
C GLU A 405 8.49 -21.73 22.48
N GLU A 406 7.78 -21.02 21.60
CA GLU A 406 6.37 -20.68 21.84
C GLU A 406 5.47 -21.91 21.86
N LEU A 407 5.68 -22.88 20.95
CA LEU A 407 4.96 -24.15 20.95
C LEU A 407 5.21 -24.96 22.24
N LYS A 408 6.44 -24.96 22.77
CA LYS A 408 6.75 -25.60 24.05
C LYS A 408 6.02 -24.93 25.23
N LYS A 409 5.85 -23.60 25.21
CA LYS A 409 5.04 -22.88 26.21
C LYS A 409 3.57 -23.31 26.16
N VAL A 410 3.01 -23.50 24.97
CA VAL A 410 1.63 -23.97 24.78
C VAL A 410 1.47 -25.43 25.22
N GLY A 411 2.45 -26.29 24.91
CA GLY A 411 2.47 -27.69 25.34
C GLY A 411 2.53 -27.89 26.85
N ASN A 412 3.21 -26.98 27.57
CA ASN A 412 3.27 -26.99 29.05
C ASN A 412 2.07 -26.28 29.72
N ALA A 413 1.19 -25.62 28.95
CA ALA A 413 0.02 -24.91 29.44
C ALA A 413 -1.29 -25.70 29.25
N SER A 414 -1.22 -26.96 28.84
CA SER A 414 -2.37 -27.87 28.78
C SER A 414 -2.51 -28.60 30.13
N PRO A 415 -3.68 -28.54 30.81
CA PRO A 415 -3.92 -29.25 32.06
C PRO A 415 -3.96 -30.77 31.89
#